data_AF-A0A098GCV6-F1
#
_entry.id   AF-A0A098GCV6-F1
#
_cell.length_a   1.000
_cell.length_b   1.000
_cell.length_c   1.000
_cell.angle_alpha   90.00
_cell.angle_beta   90.00
_cell.angle_gamma   90.00
#
_symmetry.space_group_name_H-M   'P 1'
#
loop_
_entity.id
_entity.type
_entity.pdbx_description
1 polymer ?
#
loop_
_entity_poly.entity_id
_entity_poly.type
_entity_poly.pdbx_seq_one_letter_code
_entity_poly.pdbx_strand_id
1 'polypeptide(L)'
;MKKNDEALSITNPRLLSAVYFGLLSIVATIIFDVIFYAVGVEQILPTFQAILLAVVLASCFGALFGERIIYSQQPYRRKAFLWGFMMVLAALPIYALIFFYLFKEHHPHAFAELSFSNLFVTYLFILLYSFLVAGFWLAIAAGLAAMYLRGHLVYDILHSKSEKLKPMTKLHTEKPHEEIKPKPEEQDRKHIVH
;
A
#
# COMPACT_ATOMS: atom_id res chain seq x y z
N MET A 1 0.29 21.52 22.18
CA MET A 1 1.31 21.19 21.16
C MET A 1 0.74 20.15 20.20
N LYS A 2 0.49 20.54 18.94
CA LYS A 2 0.04 19.62 17.89
C LYS A 2 1.19 18.66 17.58
N LYS A 3 1.04 17.36 17.89
CA LYS A 3 1.95 16.32 17.42
C LYS A 3 1.92 16.37 15.89
N ASN A 4 2.99 16.85 15.27
CA ASN A 4 3.15 16.79 13.84
C ASN A 4 3.18 15.31 13.46
N ASP A 5 2.13 14.84 12.79
CA ASP A 5 2.01 13.47 12.31
C ASP A 5 3.20 13.21 11.38
N GLU A 6 4.14 12.43 11.87
CA GLU A 6 5.46 12.19 11.30
C GLU A 6 5.36 11.53 9.88
N ALA A 7 4.21 10.92 9.60
CA ALA A 7 3.76 10.45 8.28
C ALA A 7 3.67 11.55 7.19
N LEU A 8 3.63 12.84 7.58
CA LEU A 8 3.62 13.98 6.65
C LEU A 8 4.98 14.24 5.98
N SER A 9 6.06 13.59 6.42
CA SER A 9 7.42 13.82 5.92
C SER A 9 7.86 12.86 4.78
N ILE A 10 6.98 11.98 4.30
CA ILE A 10 7.29 11.12 3.16
C ILE A 10 7.38 11.98 1.89
N THR A 11 8.53 11.89 1.22
CA THR A 11 8.88 12.69 0.04
C THR A 11 8.05 12.34 -1.20
N ASN A 12 7.53 11.11 -1.31
CA ASN A 12 6.70 10.66 -2.45
C ASN A 12 5.59 9.66 -2.05
N PRO A 13 4.49 10.12 -1.42
CA PRO A 13 3.39 9.25 -0.98
C PRO A 13 2.63 8.60 -2.14
N ARG A 14 2.53 9.31 -3.28
CA ARG A 14 1.86 8.80 -4.48
C ARG A 14 2.55 7.57 -5.06
N LEU A 15 3.89 7.60 -5.13
CA LEU A 15 4.68 6.48 -5.66
C LEU A 15 4.58 5.25 -4.76
N LEU A 16 4.69 5.44 -3.44
CA LEU A 16 4.59 4.34 -2.47
C LEU A 16 3.22 3.64 -2.57
N SER A 17 2.15 4.42 -2.62
CA SER A 17 0.79 3.89 -2.78
C SER A 17 0.58 3.19 -4.13
N ALA A 18 1.08 3.77 -5.22
CA ALA A 18 1.00 3.17 -6.56
C ALA A 18 1.65 1.78 -6.59
N VAL A 19 2.88 1.66 -6.07
CA VAL A 19 3.61 0.39 -6.02
C VAL A 19 2.89 -0.61 -5.12
N TYR A 20 2.42 -0.17 -3.95
CA TYR A 20 1.70 -1.04 -3.02
C TYR A 20 0.43 -1.64 -3.64
N PHE A 21 -0.44 -0.80 -4.22
CA PHE A 21 -1.67 -1.28 -4.85
C PHE A 21 -1.42 -2.04 -6.15
N GLY A 22 -0.38 -1.69 -6.92
CA GLY A 22 0.04 -2.44 -8.10
C GLY A 22 0.54 -3.84 -7.76
N LEU A 23 1.30 -4.02 -6.67
CA LEU A 23 1.68 -5.36 -6.20
C LEU A 23 0.48 -6.14 -5.69
N LEU A 24 -0.40 -5.47 -4.93
CA LEU A 24 -1.61 -6.08 -4.39
C LEU A 24 -2.58 -6.53 -5.49
N SER A 25 -2.64 -5.82 -6.61
CA SER A 25 -3.45 -6.24 -7.76
C SER A 25 -2.93 -7.49 -8.41
N ILE A 26 -1.61 -7.69 -8.51
CA ILE A 26 -1.04 -8.95 -9.06
C ILE A 26 -1.52 -10.13 -8.21
N VAL A 27 -1.38 -10.02 -6.88
CA VAL A 27 -1.79 -11.07 -5.95
C VAL A 27 -3.31 -11.31 -6.05
N ALA A 28 -4.11 -10.25 -6.08
CA ALA A 28 -5.55 -10.36 -6.23
C ALA A 28 -5.94 -11.03 -7.56
N THR A 29 -5.35 -10.62 -8.68
CA THR A 29 -5.64 -11.20 -10.01
C THR A 29 -5.30 -12.69 -10.04
N ILE A 30 -4.17 -13.11 -9.47
CA ILE A 30 -3.82 -14.54 -9.39
C ILE A 30 -4.85 -15.30 -8.54
N ILE A 31 -5.28 -14.74 -7.39
CA ILE A 31 -6.31 -15.36 -6.56
C ILE A 31 -7.62 -15.51 -7.33
N PHE A 32 -8.06 -14.49 -8.07
CA PHE A 32 -9.27 -14.59 -8.90
C PHE A 32 -9.12 -15.62 -10.02
N ASP A 33 -7.97 -15.66 -10.69
CA ASP A 33 -7.71 -16.63 -11.76
C ASP A 33 -7.80 -18.07 -11.23
N VAL A 34 -7.20 -18.34 -10.06
CA VAL A 34 -7.28 -19.65 -9.40
C VAL A 34 -8.71 -19.99 -8.98
N ILE A 35 -9.47 -19.04 -8.44
CA ILE A 35 -10.88 -19.25 -8.08
C ILE A 35 -11.72 -19.57 -9.33
N PHE A 36 -11.56 -18.81 -10.41
CA PHE A 36 -12.29 -19.07 -11.66
C PHE A 36 -11.92 -20.42 -12.28
N TYR A 37 -10.64 -20.76 -12.27
CA TYR A 37 -10.17 -22.07 -12.69
C TYR A 37 -10.79 -23.20 -11.86
N ALA A 38 -10.88 -23.05 -10.53
CA ALA A 38 -11.49 -24.03 -9.65
C ALA A 38 -13.00 -24.20 -9.88
N VAL A 39 -13.70 -23.16 -10.34
CA VAL A 39 -15.13 -23.20 -10.70
C VAL A 39 -15.34 -23.79 -12.11
N GLY A 40 -14.27 -24.07 -12.86
CA GLY A 40 -14.33 -24.63 -14.21
C GLY A 40 -14.67 -23.60 -15.28
N VAL A 41 -14.48 -22.31 -14.99
CA VAL A 41 -14.65 -21.23 -15.97
C VAL A 41 -13.39 -21.17 -16.84
N GLU A 42 -13.54 -21.39 -18.14
CA GLU A 42 -12.44 -21.19 -19.10
C GLU A 42 -11.96 -19.74 -19.06
N GLN A 43 -10.66 -19.53 -19.27
CA GLN A 43 -10.04 -18.21 -19.18
C GLN A 43 -10.69 -17.22 -20.16
N ILE A 44 -11.53 -16.34 -19.61
CA ILE A 44 -12.28 -15.31 -20.35
C ILE A 44 -11.33 -14.31 -21.00
N LEU A 45 -10.15 -14.10 -20.38
CA LEU A 45 -9.07 -13.29 -20.90
C LEU A 45 -7.73 -13.97 -20.60
N PRO A 46 -6.71 -13.84 -21.46
CA PRO A 46 -5.37 -14.32 -21.17
C PRO A 46 -4.85 -13.73 -19.84
N THR A 47 -4.37 -14.57 -18.92
CA THR A 47 -3.94 -14.16 -17.57
C THR A 47 -2.95 -12.99 -17.61
N PHE A 48 -2.04 -12.98 -18.58
CA PHE A 48 -1.07 -11.89 -18.74
C PHE A 48 -1.73 -10.52 -19.01
N GLN A 49 -2.74 -10.47 -19.88
CA GLN A 49 -3.47 -9.24 -20.16
C GLN A 49 -4.28 -8.78 -18.95
N ALA A 50 -4.90 -9.71 -18.22
CA ALA A 50 -5.64 -9.41 -17.00
C ALA A 50 -4.73 -8.82 -15.91
N ILE A 51 -3.53 -9.38 -15.72
CA ILE A 51 -2.54 -8.87 -14.76
C ILE A 51 -2.07 -7.48 -15.18
N LEU A 52 -1.70 -7.27 -16.45
CA LEU A 52 -1.26 -5.96 -16.92
C LEU A 52 -2.34 -4.89 -16.73
N LEU A 53 -3.58 -5.21 -17.10
CA LEU A 53 -4.72 -4.31 -16.92
C LEU A 53 -4.91 -3.95 -15.44
N ALA A 54 -4.90 -4.96 -14.57
CA ALA A 54 -5.06 -4.78 -13.13
C ALA A 54 -3.94 -3.93 -12.53
N VAL A 55 -2.68 -4.19 -12.88
CA VAL A 55 -1.51 -3.44 -12.39
C VAL A 55 -1.56 -1.99 -12.83
N VAL A 56 -1.85 -1.71 -14.10
CA VAL A 56 -1.90 -0.34 -14.62
C VAL A 56 -3.01 0.44 -13.92
N LEU A 57 -4.22 -0.12 -13.84
CA LEU A 57 -5.34 0.52 -13.16
C LEU A 57 -5.06 0.72 -11.67
N ALA A 58 -4.63 -0.32 -10.95
CA ALA A 58 -4.37 -0.25 -9.52
C ALA A 58 -3.23 0.73 -9.20
N SER A 59 -2.19 0.81 -10.04
CA SER A 59 -1.10 1.76 -9.86
C SER A 59 -1.56 3.21 -10.11
N CYS A 60 -2.34 3.46 -11.17
CA CYS A 60 -2.87 4.79 -11.46
C CYS A 60 -3.83 5.28 -10.37
N PHE A 61 -4.79 4.44 -9.97
CA PHE A 61 -5.74 4.78 -8.92
C PHE A 61 -5.07 4.82 -7.54
N GLY A 62 -4.10 3.94 -7.28
CA GLY A 62 -3.26 3.96 -6.09
C GLY A 62 -2.44 5.24 -5.98
N ALA A 63 -1.90 5.77 -7.09
CA ALA A 63 -1.22 7.06 -7.11
C ALA A 63 -2.18 8.23 -6.84
N LEU A 64 -3.36 8.20 -7.47
CA LEU A 64 -4.37 9.26 -7.39
C LEU A 64 -4.96 9.38 -5.98
N PHE A 65 -5.28 8.25 -5.35
CA PHE A 65 -5.86 8.21 -4.01
C PHE A 65 -4.82 8.09 -2.89
N GLY A 66 -3.59 7.71 -3.22
CA GLY A 66 -2.51 7.48 -2.25
C GLY A 66 -2.16 8.67 -1.39
N GLU A 67 -2.14 9.86 -1.98
CA GLU A 67 -1.92 11.10 -1.25
C GLU A 67 -3.00 11.31 -0.16
N ARG A 68 -4.27 11.07 -0.50
CA ARG A 68 -5.40 11.25 0.43
C ARG A 68 -5.42 10.18 1.51
N ILE A 69 -5.01 8.95 1.19
CA ILE A 69 -4.89 7.84 2.15
C ILE A 69 -3.79 8.15 3.18
N ILE A 70 -2.62 8.58 2.71
CA ILE A 70 -1.44 8.82 3.55
C ILE A 70 -1.60 10.09 4.39
N TYR A 71 -2.03 11.22 3.81
CA TYR A 71 -2.13 12.51 4.52
C TYR A 71 -3.43 12.73 5.32
N SER A 72 -4.38 11.80 5.32
CA SER A 72 -5.63 11.97 6.07
C SER A 72 -5.34 12.31 7.55
N GLN A 73 -6.07 13.20 8.22
CA GLN A 73 -5.83 13.49 9.65
C GLN A 73 -6.72 12.61 10.55
N GLN A 74 -6.33 12.43 11.82
CA GLN A 74 -7.10 11.61 12.78
C GLN A 74 -8.60 12.00 12.81
N PRO A 75 -9.54 11.04 12.93
CA PRO A 75 -9.40 9.58 13.06
C PRO A 75 -9.04 8.90 11.72
N TYR A 76 -7.85 8.32 11.65
CA TYR A 76 -7.23 7.93 10.39
C TYR A 76 -7.77 6.63 9.78
N ARG A 77 -8.16 5.66 10.62
CA ARG A 77 -8.55 4.32 10.18
C ARG A 77 -9.78 4.32 9.27
N ARG A 78 -10.84 5.01 9.69
CA ARG A 78 -12.10 5.07 8.93
C ARG A 78 -11.94 5.84 7.62
N LYS A 79 -11.20 6.95 7.64
CA LYS A 79 -10.96 7.78 6.45
C LYS A 79 -10.09 7.04 5.43
N ALA A 80 -8.99 6.42 5.86
CA ALA A 80 -8.14 5.62 4.97
C ALA A 80 -8.90 4.44 4.35
N PHE A 81 -9.72 3.74 5.15
CA PHE A 81 -10.59 2.67 4.65
C PHE A 81 -11.57 3.20 3.59
N LEU A 82 -12.26 4.31 3.88
CA LEU A 82 -13.22 4.89 2.94
C LEU A 82 -12.55 5.34 1.64
N TRP A 83 -11.34 5.91 1.70
CA TRP A 83 -10.57 6.26 0.51
C TRP A 83 -10.17 5.03 -0.31
N GLY A 84 -9.73 3.95 0.33
CA GLY A 84 -9.44 2.68 -0.37
C GLY A 84 -10.69 2.05 -0.99
N PHE A 85 -11.82 2.11 -0.29
CA PHE A 85 -13.12 1.65 -0.79
C PHE A 85 -13.56 2.47 -2.01
N MET A 86 -13.53 3.81 -1.92
CA MET A 86 -13.87 4.71 -3.02
C MET A 86 -12.92 4.55 -4.21
N MET A 87 -11.63 4.26 -3.96
CA MET A 87 -10.65 4.00 -5.01
C MET A 87 -11.07 2.81 -5.87
N VAL A 88 -11.46 1.68 -5.26
CA VAL A 88 -11.95 0.52 -6.02
C VAL A 88 -13.25 0.83 -6.72
N LEU A 89 -14.18 1.52 -6.05
CA LEU A 89 -15.46 1.90 -6.63
C LEU A 89 -15.30 2.77 -7.89
N ALA A 90 -14.32 3.67 -7.88
CA ALA A 90 -13.99 4.51 -9.03
C ALA A 90 -13.20 3.77 -10.11
N ALA A 91 -12.35 2.81 -9.74
CA ALA A 91 -11.57 2.00 -10.67
C ALA A 91 -12.43 0.95 -11.40
N LEU A 92 -13.46 0.42 -10.74
CA LEU A 92 -14.31 -0.65 -11.25
C LEU A 92 -15.02 -0.34 -12.58
N PRO A 93 -15.67 0.84 -12.78
CA PRO A 93 -16.29 1.15 -14.07
C PRO A 93 -15.26 1.26 -15.20
N ILE A 94 -14.07 1.81 -14.92
CA ILE A 94 -13.01 1.91 -15.92
C ILE A 94 -12.46 0.52 -16.26
N TYR A 95 -12.22 -0.31 -15.24
CA TYR A 95 -11.81 -1.70 -15.43
C TYR A 95 -12.83 -2.47 -16.27
N ALA A 96 -14.12 -2.42 -15.91
CA ALA A 96 -15.18 -3.11 -16.62
C ALA A 96 -15.31 -2.63 -18.07
N LEU A 97 -15.10 -1.34 -18.33
CA LEU A 97 -15.16 -0.79 -19.69
C LEU A 97 -14.03 -1.31 -20.55
N ILE A 98 -12.79 -1.28 -20.04
CA ILE A 98 -11.62 -1.80 -20.77
C ILE A 98 -11.74 -3.32 -20.95
N PHE A 99 -12.18 -4.04 -19.92
CA PHE A 99 -12.44 -5.47 -19.99
C PHE A 99 -13.51 -5.79 -21.05
N PHE A 100 -14.62 -5.07 -21.07
CA PHE A 100 -15.68 -5.25 -22.06
C PHE A 100 -15.18 -4.99 -23.49
N TYR A 101 -14.36 -3.95 -23.68
CA TYR A 101 -13.73 -3.66 -24.97
C TYR A 101 -12.83 -4.81 -25.43
N LEU A 102 -11.94 -5.30 -24.56
CA LEU A 102 -11.05 -6.43 -24.87
C LEU A 102 -11.84 -7.72 -25.12
N PHE A 103 -12.90 -7.95 -24.35
CA PHE A 103 -13.75 -9.12 -24.48
C PHE A 103 -14.50 -9.14 -25.83
N LYS A 104 -15.00 -7.97 -26.27
CA LYS A 104 -15.61 -7.82 -27.60
C LYS A 104 -14.61 -8.14 -28.73
N GLU A 105 -13.36 -7.76 -28.56
CA GLU A 105 -12.29 -8.01 -29.54
C GLU A 105 -11.96 -9.52 -29.67
N HIS A 106 -11.95 -10.25 -28.54
CA HIS A 106 -11.66 -11.69 -28.54
C HIS A 106 -12.88 -12.56 -28.89
N HIS A 107 -14.11 -12.09 -28.63
CA HIS A 107 -15.35 -12.82 -28.89
C HIS A 107 -16.33 -12.02 -29.76
N PRO A 108 -15.97 -11.66 -31.01
CA PRO A 108 -16.79 -10.80 -31.86
C PRO A 108 -18.16 -11.40 -32.18
N HIS A 109 -18.26 -12.74 -32.25
CA HIS A 109 -19.51 -13.45 -32.53
C HIS A 109 -20.54 -13.33 -31.40
N ALA A 110 -20.12 -13.13 -30.15
CA ALA A 110 -21.03 -12.97 -29.01
C ALA A 110 -21.79 -11.62 -29.04
N PHE A 111 -21.32 -10.65 -29.84
CA PHE A 111 -21.84 -9.28 -29.86
C PHE A 111 -22.25 -8.79 -31.26
N ALA A 112 -22.16 -9.63 -32.29
CA ALA A 112 -22.37 -9.25 -33.69
C ALA A 112 -23.80 -8.78 -34.02
N GLU A 113 -24.81 -9.23 -33.26
CA GLU A 113 -26.23 -8.91 -33.49
C GLU A 113 -26.81 -7.88 -32.50
N LEU A 114 -26.00 -7.38 -31.56
CA LEU A 114 -26.49 -6.49 -30.51
C LEU A 114 -26.46 -5.02 -30.96
N SER A 115 -27.64 -4.39 -30.99
CA SER A 115 -27.79 -2.93 -31.13
C SER A 115 -27.02 -2.18 -30.02
N PHE A 116 -26.55 -0.96 -30.31
CA PHE A 116 -25.80 -0.13 -29.36
C PHE A 116 -26.51 0.07 -28.02
N SER A 117 -27.85 0.17 -28.02
CA SER A 117 -28.64 0.25 -26.79
C SER A 117 -28.55 -1.03 -25.96
N ASN A 118 -28.59 -2.20 -26.61
CA ASN A 118 -28.50 -3.49 -25.92
C ASN A 118 -27.09 -3.71 -25.37
N LEU A 119 -26.05 -3.30 -26.11
CA LEU A 119 -24.67 -3.33 -25.62
C LEU A 119 -24.49 -2.52 -24.33
N PHE A 120 -25.08 -1.32 -24.28
CA PHE A 120 -25.02 -0.48 -23.08
C PHE A 120 -25.75 -1.11 -21.88
N VAL A 121 -26.93 -1.70 -22.10
CA VAL A 121 -27.69 -2.39 -21.05
C VAL A 121 -26.94 -3.63 -20.55
N THR A 122 -26.39 -4.44 -21.45
CA THR A 122 -25.58 -5.62 -21.11
C THR A 122 -24.33 -5.21 -20.32
N TYR A 123 -23.63 -4.15 -20.75
CA TYR A 123 -22.49 -3.61 -19.99
C TYR A 123 -22.90 -3.18 -18.58
N LEU A 124 -24.01 -2.45 -18.43
CA LEU A 124 -24.48 -1.99 -17.12
C LEU A 124 -24.86 -3.17 -16.21
N PHE A 125 -25.45 -4.22 -16.78
CA PHE A 125 -25.81 -5.43 -16.05
C PHE A 125 -24.56 -6.20 -15.60
N ILE A 126 -23.57 -6.38 -16.47
CA ILE A 126 -22.28 -6.99 -16.15
C ILE A 126 -21.57 -6.16 -15.06
N LEU A 127 -21.49 -4.84 -15.23
CA LEU A 127 -20.91 -3.93 -14.25
C LEU A 127 -21.56 -4.10 -12.88
N LEU A 128 -22.89 -4.09 -12.82
CA LEU A 128 -23.64 -4.22 -11.58
C LEU A 128 -23.40 -5.58 -10.93
N TYR A 129 -23.48 -6.66 -11.70
CA TYR A 129 -23.27 -8.01 -11.18
C TYR A 129 -21.83 -8.22 -10.69
N SER A 130 -20.83 -7.83 -11.50
CA SER A 130 -19.42 -7.87 -11.12
C SER A 130 -19.15 -7.00 -9.89
N PHE A 131 -19.83 -5.87 -9.75
CA PHE A 131 -19.72 -5.02 -8.57
C PHE A 131 -20.25 -5.73 -7.31
N LEU A 132 -21.44 -6.34 -7.37
CA LEU A 132 -22.02 -7.02 -6.21
C LEU A 132 -21.20 -8.25 -5.80
N VAL A 133 -20.76 -9.06 -6.77
CA VAL A 133 -20.14 -10.36 -6.51
C VAL A 133 -18.65 -10.22 -6.18
N ALA A 134 -17.90 -9.43 -6.94
CA ALA A 134 -16.45 -9.32 -6.78
C ALA A 134 -16.03 -7.93 -6.28
N GLY A 135 -16.60 -6.86 -6.86
CA GLY A 135 -16.22 -5.49 -6.58
C GLY A 135 -16.43 -5.08 -5.12
N PHE A 136 -17.49 -5.55 -4.47
CA PHE A 136 -17.77 -5.25 -3.07
C PHE A 136 -16.73 -5.87 -2.13
N TRP A 137 -16.40 -7.15 -2.33
CA TRP A 137 -15.35 -7.83 -1.58
C TRP A 137 -13.97 -7.21 -1.84
N LEU A 138 -13.70 -6.87 -3.09
CA LEU A 138 -12.47 -6.20 -3.48
C LEU A 138 -12.33 -4.82 -2.83
N ALA A 139 -13.42 -4.06 -2.77
CA ALA A 139 -13.45 -2.73 -2.15
C ALA A 139 -13.23 -2.81 -0.64
N ILE A 140 -13.77 -3.83 0.04
CA ILE A 140 -13.49 -4.10 1.45
C ILE A 140 -12.01 -4.44 1.65
N ALA A 141 -11.47 -5.36 0.84
CA ALA A 141 -10.07 -5.77 0.90
C ALA A 141 -9.13 -4.58 0.65
N ALA A 142 -9.43 -3.73 -0.34
CA ALA A 142 -8.65 -2.53 -0.62
C ALA A 142 -8.76 -1.47 0.49
N GLY A 143 -9.93 -1.32 1.11
CA GLY A 143 -10.09 -0.46 2.28
C GLY A 143 -9.22 -0.93 3.46
N LEU A 144 -9.16 -2.24 3.72
CA LEU A 144 -8.27 -2.82 4.73
C LEU A 144 -6.80 -2.63 4.36
N ALA A 145 -6.44 -2.84 3.11
CA ALA A 145 -5.09 -2.62 2.59
C ALA A 145 -4.66 -1.14 2.73
N ALA A 146 -5.55 -0.18 2.45
CA ALA A 146 -5.29 1.24 2.66
C ALA A 146 -5.07 1.59 4.14
N MET A 147 -5.81 0.93 5.04
CA MET A 147 -5.61 1.08 6.48
C MET A 147 -4.25 0.52 6.91
N TYR A 148 -3.84 -0.63 6.36
CA TYR A 148 -2.56 -1.26 6.64
C TYR A 148 -1.37 -0.45 6.10
N LEU A 149 -1.46 0.04 4.86
CA LEU A 149 -0.46 0.91 4.23
C LEU A 149 -0.11 2.10 5.12
N ARG A 150 -1.14 2.77 5.65
CA ARG A 150 -0.94 3.91 6.55
C ARG A 150 -0.46 3.50 7.94
N GLY A 151 -1.03 2.44 8.50
CA GLY A 151 -0.81 2.06 9.90
C GLY A 151 0.56 1.45 10.16
N HIS A 152 1.02 0.57 9.27
CA HIS A 152 2.22 -0.23 9.47
C HIS A 152 3.35 0.20 8.52
N LEU A 153 3.06 0.29 7.21
CA LEU A 153 4.09 0.53 6.20
C LEU A 153 4.72 1.93 6.31
N VAL A 154 3.88 2.96 6.45
CA VAL A 154 4.35 4.34 6.63
C VAL A 154 5.11 4.51 7.96
N TYR A 155 4.69 3.80 9.01
CA TYR A 155 5.32 3.88 10.32
C TYR A 155 6.71 3.21 10.33
N ASP A 156 6.83 2.01 9.72
CA ASP A 156 8.09 1.29 9.60
C ASP A 156 9.12 2.00 8.69
N ILE A 157 8.67 2.55 7.56
CA ILE A 157 9.53 3.34 6.67
C ILE A 157 10.08 4.57 7.41
N LEU A 158 9.27 5.18 8.28
CA LEU A 158 9.70 6.36 9.02
C LEU A 158 10.65 6.00 10.18
N HIS A 159 10.41 4.89 10.87
CA HIS A 159 11.28 4.42 11.95
C HIS A 159 12.64 3.98 11.42
N SER A 160 12.69 3.30 10.27
CA SER A 160 13.96 2.93 9.62
C SER A 160 14.75 4.13 9.09
N LYS A 161 14.08 5.20 8.66
CA LYS A 161 14.72 6.44 8.20
C LYS A 161 15.22 7.29 9.38
N SER A 162 14.53 7.29 10.52
CA SER A 162 14.96 7.99 11.73
C SER A 162 16.11 7.27 12.45
N GLU A 163 16.18 5.95 12.37
CA GLU A 163 17.29 5.16 12.92
C GLU A 163 18.60 5.39 12.13
N LYS A 164 18.53 5.53 10.80
CA LYS A 164 19.68 5.95 9.97
C LYS A 164 20.12 7.41 10.20
N LEU A 165 19.28 8.22 10.84
CA LEU A 165 19.56 9.63 11.13
C LEU A 165 19.87 9.88 12.62
N LYS A 166 20.26 8.85 13.38
CA LYS A 166 21.09 9.07 14.57
C LYS A 166 22.54 9.17 14.12
N PRO A 167 23.12 10.38 13.94
CA PRO A 167 24.56 10.48 13.85
C PRO A 167 25.14 9.92 15.15
N MET A 168 26.28 9.24 15.03
CA MET A 168 27.10 8.80 16.16
C MET A 168 27.61 9.99 16.97
N THR A 169 26.75 10.69 17.72
CA THR A 169 27.16 11.72 18.69
C THR A 169 27.43 11.09 20.05
N LYS A 170 28.14 9.97 20.06
CA LYS A 170 28.73 9.36 21.27
C LYS A 170 29.96 8.53 20.89
N LEU A 171 30.97 9.13 20.27
CA LEU A 171 32.33 8.56 20.28
C LEU A 171 33.36 9.67 19.97
N HIS A 172 33.74 10.42 21.00
CA HIS A 172 35.08 11.01 21.21
C HIS A 172 34.98 12.10 22.28
N THR A 173 35.01 11.66 23.53
CA THR A 173 35.76 12.39 24.56
C THR A 173 36.55 11.33 25.32
N GLU A 174 37.47 10.71 24.58
CA GLU A 174 38.50 9.84 25.11
C GLU A 174 39.54 10.79 25.73
N LYS A 175 39.65 10.75 27.07
CA LYS A 175 40.73 11.41 27.80
C LYS A 175 42.03 10.70 27.43
N PRO A 176 43.15 11.42 27.16
CA PRO A 176 44.41 10.75 26.90
C PRO A 176 44.94 10.13 28.20
N HIS A 177 45.26 8.84 28.13
CA HIS A 177 46.10 8.16 29.11
C HIS A 177 47.55 8.64 28.94
N GLU A 178 48.16 9.12 30.02
CA GLU A 178 49.61 9.05 30.19
C GLU A 178 49.90 8.25 31.46
N GLU A 179 50.85 7.35 31.32
CA GLU A 179 51.16 6.20 32.17
C GLU A 179 52.24 6.55 33.21
N ILE A 180 52.53 5.60 34.11
CA ILE A 180 53.75 5.42 34.93
C ILE A 180 53.52 5.51 36.46
N LYS A 181 53.54 4.33 37.10
CA LYS A 181 53.79 4.09 38.54
C LYS A 181 55.27 4.36 38.86
N PRO A 182 55.59 4.75 40.11
CA PRO A 182 56.05 3.74 41.07
C PRO A 182 55.49 3.93 42.50
N LYS A 183 55.40 2.82 43.23
CA LYS A 183 55.29 2.76 44.72
C LYS A 183 56.73 2.81 45.26
N PRO A 184 57.03 3.45 46.41
CA PRO A 184 56.92 2.74 47.71
C PRO A 184 56.51 3.65 48.91
N GLU A 185 56.13 2.96 50.01
CA GLU A 185 56.27 3.24 51.47
C GLU A 185 56.16 4.70 51.98
N GLU A 186 55.45 5.06 53.06
CA GLU A 186 55.68 4.67 54.47
C GLU A 186 54.68 5.44 55.39
N GLN A 187 54.37 4.86 56.55
CA GLN A 187 53.82 5.41 57.82
C GLN A 187 53.16 6.80 57.90
N ASP A 188 51.96 6.85 58.51
CA ASP A 188 51.72 7.27 59.92
C ASP A 188 50.22 7.66 60.08
N ARG A 189 49.36 6.77 60.59
CA ARG A 189 48.82 6.75 61.97
C ARG A 189 48.31 8.11 62.51
N LYS A 190 47.09 8.02 63.07
CA LYS A 190 46.38 8.88 64.05
C LYS A 190 45.35 9.84 63.42
N HIS A 191 44.04 9.57 63.55
CA HIS A 191 43.13 9.78 64.70
C HIS A 191 43.03 11.23 65.22
N ILE A 192 41.78 11.59 65.59
CA ILE A 192 41.28 12.74 66.39
C ILE A 192 40.65 13.83 65.48
N VAL A 193 39.32 13.89 65.29
CA VAL A 193 38.23 14.32 66.19
C VAL A 193 38.52 15.66 66.90
N HIS A 194 37.94 16.75 66.40
CA HIS A 194 37.14 17.65 67.22
C HIS A 194 36.29 18.56 66.34
#